data_AF-Q3LVR7-F1
#
_entry.id   AF-Q3LVR7-F1
#
_cell.length_a   1.000
_cell.length_b   1.000
_cell.length_c   1.000
_cell.angle_alpha   90.00
_cell.angle_beta   90.00
_cell.angle_gamma   90.00
#
_symmetry.space_group_name_H-M   'P 1'
#
loop_
_entity.id
_entity.type
_entity.pdbx_description
1 polymer ?
#
loop_
_entity_poly.entity_id
_entity_poly.type
_entity_poly.pdbx_seq_one_letter_code
_entity_poly.pdbx_strand_id
1 'polypeptide(L)'
;EPPDNDWRNASYVFYDENKELVRVYNKDCVRLEKLKYDYQFAPIPWKNSRPVARTKKSNIALKSVGTVKQAQDSKFPLKLDKTTKVLVKRPATNRSKEDKENANEVLLI
;
A
#
# COMPACT_ATOMS: atom_id res chain seq x y z
N GLU A 1 -14.29 6.30 -1.93
CA GLU A 1 -14.73 5.96 -0.56
C GLU A 1 -14.71 4.44 -0.43
N PRO A 2 -14.15 3.85 0.64
CA PRO A 2 -14.24 2.40 0.83
C PRO A 2 -15.72 1.96 0.79
N PRO A 3 -16.09 0.98 -0.04
CA PRO A 3 -17.48 0.55 -0.20
C PRO A 3 -17.96 -0.35 0.94
N ASP A 4 -17.04 -0.88 1.73
CA ASP A 4 -17.30 -1.84 2.80
C ASP A 4 -18.16 -1.25 3.93
N ASN A 5 -19.23 -1.97 4.30
CA ASN A 5 -20.13 -1.59 5.38
C ASN A 5 -19.48 -1.67 6.75
N ASP A 6 -18.54 -2.60 6.95
CA ASP A 6 -17.84 -2.75 8.22
C ASP A 6 -16.97 -1.53 8.50
N TRP A 7 -16.28 -1.05 7.46
CA TRP A 7 -15.53 0.20 7.54
C TRP A 7 -16.46 1.40 7.73
N ARG A 8 -17.55 1.51 6.96
CA ARG A 8 -18.47 2.67 7.00
C ARG A 8 -19.16 2.86 8.35
N ASN A 9 -19.53 1.75 8.99
CA ASN A 9 -20.28 1.76 10.25
C ASN A 9 -19.39 1.67 11.49
N ALA A 10 -18.07 1.54 11.33
CA ALA A 10 -17.14 1.76 12.43
C ALA A 10 -17.34 3.18 13.00
N SER A 11 -17.38 3.25 14.33
CA SER A 11 -17.71 4.48 15.05
C SER A 11 -16.77 4.73 16.22
N TYR A 12 -16.61 6.01 16.55
CA TYR A 12 -15.80 6.50 17.65
C TYR A 12 -16.59 7.52 18.44
N VAL A 13 -16.14 7.84 19.66
CA VAL A 13 -16.79 8.82 20.54
C VAL A 13 -15.78 9.90 20.90
N PHE A 14 -16.17 11.16 20.70
CA PHE A 14 -15.39 12.33 21.03
C PHE A 14 -16.17 13.26 21.95
N TYR A 15 -15.45 14.07 22.73
CA TYR A 15 -16.04 15.25 23.35
C TYR A 15 -16.00 16.41 22.35
N ASP A 16 -17.12 17.13 22.19
CA ASP A 16 -17.19 18.33 21.36
C ASP A 16 -16.84 19.61 22.15
N GLU A 17 -16.93 20.77 21.50
CA GLU A 17 -16.71 22.09 22.10
C GLU A 17 -17.67 22.42 23.25
N ASN A 18 -18.83 21.77 23.30
CA ASN A 18 -19.85 21.91 24.34
C ASN A 18 -19.66 20.89 25.47
N LYS A 19 -18.60 20.07 25.42
CA LYS A 19 -18.31 18.96 26.35
C LYS A 19 -19.34 17.84 26.30
N GLU A 20 -20.02 17.68 25.18
CA GLU A 20 -20.97 16.60 24.94
C GLU A 20 -20.26 15.40 24.30
N LEU A 21 -20.72 14.18 24.63
CA LEU A 21 -20.21 12.94 24.04
C LEU A 21 -20.91 12.69 22.70
N VAL A 22 -20.18 12.85 21.60
CA VAL A 22 -20.69 12.67 20.25
C VAL A 22 -20.12 11.40 19.64
N ARG A 23 -20.99 10.50 19.18
CA ARG A 23 -20.61 9.34 18.38
C ARG A 23 -20.55 9.73 16.90
N VAL A 24 -19.43 9.42 16.25
CA VAL A 24 -19.21 9.69 14.81
C VAL A 24 -18.93 8.40 14.05
N TYR A 25 -19.26 8.37 12.76
CA TYR A 25 -19.05 7.23 11.87
C TYR A 25 -18.11 7.59 10.72
N ASN A 26 -17.33 6.61 10.24
CA ASN A 26 -16.43 6.80 9.09
C ASN A 26 -17.14 7.32 7.83
N LYS A 27 -18.38 6.86 7.58
CA LYS A 27 -19.17 7.28 6.42
C LYS A 27 -19.47 8.79 6.38
N ASP A 28 -19.53 9.45 7.54
CA ASP A 28 -19.93 10.85 7.65
C ASP A 28 -18.74 11.81 7.45
N CYS A 29 -17.50 11.31 7.50
CA CYS A 29 -16.29 12.13 7.40
C CYS A 29 -15.55 12.04 6.06
N VAL A 30 -16.11 11.35 5.04
CA VAL A 30 -15.40 11.16 3.75
C VAL A 30 -15.38 12.42 2.88
N ARG A 31 -16.40 13.27 3.02
CA ARG A 31 -16.53 14.53 2.26
C ARG A 31 -16.23 15.72 3.16
N LEU A 32 -15.06 16.33 2.98
CA LEU A 32 -14.61 17.48 3.76
C LEU A 32 -15.58 18.67 3.70
N GLU A 33 -16.24 18.88 2.55
CA GLU A 33 -17.29 19.90 2.36
C GLU A 33 -18.44 19.79 3.37
N LYS A 34 -18.81 18.57 3.79
CA LYS A 34 -19.84 18.34 4.80
C LYS A 34 -19.36 18.72 6.21
N LEU A 35 -18.06 18.59 6.46
CA LEU A 35 -17.38 18.97 7.70
C LEU A 35 -17.00 20.46 7.75
N LYS A 36 -17.31 21.22 6.69
CA LYS A 36 -17.14 22.69 6.63
C LYS A 36 -15.69 23.17 6.74
N TYR A 37 -14.73 22.35 6.31
CA TYR A 37 -13.32 22.76 6.19
C TYR A 37 -12.66 22.18 4.94
N ASP A 38 -11.55 22.78 4.51
CA ASP A 38 -10.69 22.27 3.44
C ASP A 38 -9.23 22.72 3.66
N TYR A 39 -8.31 22.16 2.89
CA TYR A 39 -6.90 22.54 2.89
C TYR A 39 -6.65 23.69 1.91
N GLN A 40 -5.76 24.60 2.30
CA GLN A 40 -5.26 25.61 1.37
C GLN A 40 -4.53 24.94 0.21
N PHE A 41 -4.78 25.40 -1.01
CA PHE A 41 -4.05 24.92 -2.18
C PHE A 41 -2.56 25.24 -2.07
N ALA A 42 -1.73 24.21 -2.22
CA ALA A 42 -0.28 24.32 -2.33
C ALA A 42 0.24 23.41 -3.46
N PRO A 43 1.29 23.81 -4.19
CA PRO A 43 1.95 22.93 -5.15
C PRO A 43 2.43 21.64 -4.49
N ILE A 44 2.31 20.51 -5.19
CA ILE A 44 2.68 19.18 -4.67
C ILE A 44 4.06 18.79 -5.27
N PRO A 45 5.18 19.05 -4.57
CA PRO A 45 6.52 18.89 -5.15
C PRO A 45 6.88 17.43 -5.47
N TRP A 46 6.27 16.47 -4.75
CA TRP A 46 6.56 15.05 -4.88
C TRP A 46 5.73 14.32 -5.95
N LYS A 47 4.79 15.01 -6.62
CA LYS A 47 3.88 14.41 -7.61
C LYS A 47 4.61 13.71 -8.77
N ASN A 48 5.74 14.28 -9.20
CA ASN A 48 6.54 13.77 -10.31
C ASN A 48 7.87 13.13 -9.87
N SER A 49 8.04 12.87 -8.58
CA SER A 49 9.29 12.34 -8.01
C SER A 49 9.38 10.81 -8.10
N ARG A 50 8.96 10.21 -9.22
CA ARG A 50 9.07 8.75 -9.43
C ARG A 50 10.55 8.34 -9.46
N PRO A 51 10.97 7.35 -8.65
CA PRO A 51 12.36 6.88 -8.65
C PRO A 51 12.84 6.44 -10.04
N VAL A 52 14.04 6.87 -10.44
CA VAL A 52 14.66 6.49 -11.70
C VAL A 52 15.22 5.08 -11.57
N ALA A 53 14.86 4.20 -12.51
CA ALA A 53 15.36 2.84 -12.53
C ALA A 53 16.88 2.83 -12.73
N ARG A 54 17.63 2.32 -11.73
CA ARG A 54 19.11 2.20 -11.79
C ARG A 54 19.59 1.40 -13.01
N THR A 55 18.81 0.41 -13.45
CA THR A 55 19.13 -0.45 -14.60
C THR A 55 17.84 -0.96 -15.26
N LYS A 56 17.67 -0.73 -16.57
CA LYS A 56 16.45 -1.10 -17.31
C LYS A 56 16.25 -2.62 -17.50
N LYS A 57 17.31 -3.42 -17.44
CA LYS A 57 17.30 -4.89 -17.62
C LYS A 57 18.24 -5.57 -16.63
N SER A 58 18.05 -5.30 -15.34
CA SER A 58 18.82 -5.98 -14.30
C SER A 58 18.30 -7.41 -14.18
N ASN A 59 18.86 -8.35 -14.94
CA ASN A 59 18.56 -9.79 -14.88
C ASN A 59 19.02 -10.41 -13.54
N ILE A 60 18.90 -9.69 -12.42
CA ILE A 60 19.38 -10.06 -11.09
C ILE A 60 18.68 -11.34 -10.63
N ALA A 61 17.36 -11.42 -10.80
CA ALA A 61 16.59 -12.61 -10.47
C ALA A 61 17.09 -13.86 -11.21
N LEU A 62 17.31 -13.75 -12.53
CA LEU A 62 17.89 -14.81 -13.36
C LEU A 62 19.30 -15.20 -12.92
N LYS A 63 20.15 -14.21 -12.57
CA LYS A 63 21.52 -14.45 -12.08
C LYS A 63 21.57 -15.07 -10.68
N SER A 64 20.50 -14.95 -9.90
CA SER A 64 20.43 -15.50 -8.54
C SER A 64 19.83 -16.89 -8.44
N VAL A 65 19.30 -17.43 -9.55
CA VAL A 65 18.81 -18.82 -9.60
C VAL A 65 19.97 -19.77 -9.30
N GLY A 66 19.77 -20.68 -8.35
CA GLY A 66 20.80 -21.63 -7.88
C GLY A 66 21.65 -21.13 -6.70
N THR A 67 21.80 -19.81 -6.53
CA THR A 67 22.58 -19.21 -5.43
C THR A 67 21.71 -18.75 -4.26
N VAL A 68 20.49 -18.28 -4.54
CA VAL A 68 19.53 -17.80 -3.53
C VAL A 68 18.39 -18.82 -3.40
N LYS A 69 17.99 -19.12 -2.16
CA LYS A 69 16.89 -20.06 -1.90
C LYS A 69 15.55 -19.47 -2.39
N GLN A 70 14.70 -20.34 -2.93
CA GLN A 70 13.31 -19.96 -3.22
C GLN A 70 12.53 -19.82 -1.91
N ALA A 71 11.45 -19.04 -1.93
CA ALA A 71 10.57 -18.90 -0.77
C ALA A 71 10.01 -20.25 -0.29
N GLN A 72 9.73 -21.18 -1.22
CA GLN A 72 9.22 -22.52 -0.90
C GLN A 72 10.26 -23.39 -0.15
N ASP A 73 11.54 -23.21 -0.47
CA ASP A 73 12.64 -23.96 0.15
C ASP A 73 13.16 -23.28 1.43
N SER A 74 12.66 -22.09 1.74
CA SER A 74 13.07 -21.30 2.89
C SER A 74 12.16 -21.61 4.08
N LYS A 75 12.76 -21.92 5.23
CA LYS A 75 12.00 -22.14 6.48
C LYS A 75 11.64 -20.79 7.10
N PHE A 76 10.37 -20.43 7.04
CA PHE A 76 9.81 -19.29 7.76
C PHE A 76 9.32 -19.71 9.15
N PRO A 77 9.34 -18.82 10.17
CA PRO A 77 9.78 -17.42 10.14
C PRO A 77 11.31 -17.27 10.08
N LEU A 78 11.78 -16.24 9.37
CA LEU A 78 13.20 -15.91 9.26
C LEU A 78 13.57 -14.78 10.22
N LYS A 79 14.68 -14.94 10.96
CA LYS A 79 15.24 -13.87 11.79
C LYS A 79 16.05 -12.91 10.91
N LEU A 80 15.68 -11.63 10.91
CA LEU A 80 16.31 -10.59 10.07
C LEU A 80 17.49 -9.90 10.76
N ASP A 81 18.48 -10.67 11.23
CA ASP A 81 19.71 -10.12 11.83
C ASP A 81 20.71 -9.63 10.77
N LYS A 82 20.59 -10.14 9.55
CA LYS A 82 21.47 -9.84 8.41
C LYS A 82 20.65 -9.72 7.13
N THR A 83 21.23 -9.09 6.11
CA THR A 83 20.63 -8.99 4.77
C THR A 83 20.29 -10.37 4.22
N THR A 84 19.00 -10.68 4.21
CA THR A 84 18.48 -11.97 3.75
C THR A 84 17.87 -11.79 2.37
N LYS A 85 18.15 -12.73 1.46
CA LYS A 85 17.62 -12.73 0.10
C LYS A 85 16.80 -13.99 -0.10
N VAL A 86 15.61 -13.84 -0.67
CA VAL A 86 14.71 -14.94 -1.00
C VAL A 86 14.12 -14.67 -2.37
N LEU A 87 14.06 -15.70 -3.22
CA LEU A 87 13.39 -15.61 -4.52
C LEU A 87 11.89 -15.89 -4.36
N VAL A 88 11.08 -14.88 -4.67
CA VAL A 88 9.61 -14.97 -4.64
C VAL A 88 9.08 -15.13 -6.06
N LYS A 89 8.26 -16.16 -6.28
CA LYS A 89 7.62 -16.41 -7.56
C LYS A 89 6.55 -15.35 -7.83
N ARG A 90 6.62 -14.71 -9.00
CA ARG A 90 5.60 -13.75 -9.44
C ARG A 90 4.31 -14.48 -9.86
N PRO A 91 3.12 -13.88 -9.63
CA PRO A 91 1.86 -14.49 -10.05
C PRO A 91 1.69 -14.49 -11.58
N ALA A 92 2.14 -13.45 -12.27
CA ALA A 92 2.09 -13.35 -13.73
C ALA A 92 3.26 -12.51 -14.30
N THR A 93 3.76 -12.92 -15.46
CA THR A 93 4.83 -12.21 -16.21
C THR A 93 4.26 -11.54 -17.46
N ASN A 94 4.89 -10.44 -17.91
CA ASN A 94 4.51 -9.69 -19.12
C ASN A 94 3.04 -9.23 -19.17
N ARG A 95 2.49 -8.81 -18.03
CA ARG A 95 1.15 -8.20 -17.94
C ARG A 95 1.02 -7.00 -18.87
N SER A 96 -0.14 -6.87 -19.52
CA SER A 96 -0.48 -5.74 -20.39
C SER A 96 -0.58 -4.45 -19.58
N LYS A 97 -0.81 -3.31 -20.25
CA LYS A 97 -1.03 -2.04 -19.56
C LYS A 97 -2.37 -2.04 -18.82
N GLU A 98 -3.41 -2.56 -19.46
CA GLU A 98 -4.76 -2.70 -18.91
C GLU A 98 -4.77 -3.58 -17.66
N ASP A 99 -4.07 -4.73 -17.69
CA ASP A 99 -3.94 -5.62 -16.52
C ASP A 99 -3.29 -4.94 -15.31
N LYS A 100 -2.40 -3.97 -15.55
CA LYS A 100 -1.69 -3.23 -14.49
C LYS A 100 -2.53 -2.09 -13.93
N GLU A 101 -3.42 -1.53 -14.73
CA GLU A 101 -4.38 -0.53 -14.28
C GLU A 101 -5.48 -1.18 -13.43
N ASN A 102 -5.92 -2.38 -13.81
CA ASN A 102 -6.95 -3.13 -13.09
C ASN A 102 -6.43 -3.82 -11.82
N ALA A 103 -5.18 -4.31 -11.81
CA ALA A 103 -4.64 -5.08 -10.69
C ALA A 103 -3.20 -4.67 -10.32
N ASN A 104 -3.00 -4.31 -9.07
CA ASN A 104 -1.68 -4.09 -8.50
C ASN A 104 -1.00 -5.42 -8.14
N GLU A 105 0.26 -5.61 -8.53
CA GLU A 105 1.07 -6.74 -8.06
C GLU A 105 1.79 -6.30 -6.78
N VAL A 106 1.28 -6.79 -5.65
CA VAL A 106 1.72 -6.38 -4.30
C VAL A 106 2.62 -7.47 -3.72
N LEU A 107 3.80 -7.07 -3.25
CA LEU A 107 4.66 -7.94 -2.45
C LEU A 107 4.18 -7.90 -1.00
N LEU A 108 3.65 -9.02 -0.51
CA LEU A 108 3.27 -9.22 0.89
C LEU A 108 4.43 -9.89 1.61
N ILE A 109 4.82 -9.35 2.78
CA ILE A 109 5.93 -9.84 3.61
C ILE A 109 5.35 -10.33 4.93
#